data_AF-A0A8C6WL45-F1
#
_entry.id   AF-A0A8C6WL45-F1
#
_cell.length_a   1.000
_cell.length_b   1.000
_cell.length_c   1.000
_cell.angle_alpha   90.00
_cell.angle_beta   90.00
_cell.angle_gamma   90.00
#
_symmetry.space_group_name_H-M   'P 1'
#
loop_
_entity.id
_entity.type
_entity.pdbx_description
1 polymer ?
#
loop_
_entity_poly.entity_id
_entity_poly.type
_entity_poly.pdbx_seq_one_letter_code
_entity_poly.pdbx_strand_id
1 'polypeptide(L)'
;MASEKKQVQGLYVPVLHVCRQGLSWSIQVQRVSVQELIFRALKLSVLLLCLTRLFVSTYSGSMEPVIKRGDVLFASNSWLYPIKVGDVIMFRTKARKNPIVHRVVKIRQKSNGENVYLTKGDNNNFDDSHGIYEPGQRWLEKEDVLARVFWSVLILNTKIKQSPRKCNFFCHLAFPVQIKTNNVKTLHFLIRYPSIVF
;
A
#
# COMPACT_ATOMS: atom_id res chain seq x y z
N MET A 1 -74.12 -0.89 -17.63
CA MET A 1 -73.16 0.24 -17.66
C MET A 1 -72.41 0.52 -16.33
N ALA A 2 -72.63 -0.25 -15.24
CA ALA A 2 -71.90 -0.07 -13.97
C ALA A 2 -70.69 -1.02 -13.76
N SER A 3 -70.64 -2.14 -14.50
CA SER A 3 -69.58 -3.15 -14.39
C SER A 3 -68.25 -2.68 -15.01
N GLU A 4 -68.33 -1.97 -16.13
CA GLU A 4 -67.17 -1.51 -16.92
C GLU A 4 -66.37 -0.39 -16.20
N LYS A 5 -67.06 0.46 -15.42
CA LYS A 5 -66.40 1.54 -14.64
C LYS A 5 -65.56 1.02 -13.47
N LYS A 6 -65.90 -0.14 -12.88
CA LYS A 6 -65.10 -0.76 -11.80
C LYS A 6 -63.80 -1.36 -12.32
N GLN A 7 -63.82 -1.90 -13.54
CA GLN A 7 -62.65 -2.53 -14.16
C GLN A 7 -61.59 -1.50 -14.56
N VAL A 8 -62.02 -0.31 -15.01
CA VAL A 8 -61.13 0.81 -15.34
C VAL A 8 -60.48 1.44 -14.09
N GLN A 9 -61.20 1.50 -12.96
CA GLN A 9 -60.65 2.04 -11.71
C GLN A 9 -59.60 1.13 -11.05
N GLY A 10 -59.73 -0.20 -11.18
CA GLY A 10 -58.76 -1.16 -10.63
C GLY A 10 -57.39 -1.15 -11.31
N LEU A 11 -57.31 -0.73 -12.57
CA LEU A 11 -56.05 -0.64 -13.34
C LEU A 11 -55.29 0.67 -13.10
N TYR A 12 -56.00 1.74 -12.71
CA TYR A 12 -55.41 3.06 -12.47
C TYR A 12 -54.52 3.11 -11.22
N VAL A 13 -54.92 2.41 -10.15
CA VAL A 13 -54.19 2.38 -8.88
C VAL A 13 -52.77 1.79 -9.02
N PRO A 14 -52.55 0.62 -9.66
CA PRO A 14 -51.20 0.10 -9.87
C PRO A 14 -50.38 0.94 -10.84
N VAL A 15 -50.98 1.52 -11.89
CA VAL A 15 -50.26 2.40 -12.83
C VAL A 15 -49.77 3.68 -12.15
N LEU A 16 -50.62 4.32 -11.33
CA LEU A 16 -50.22 5.48 -10.54
C LEU A 16 -49.15 5.13 -9.50
N HIS A 17 -49.21 3.94 -8.90
CA HIS A 17 -48.21 3.49 -7.94
C HIS A 17 -46.83 3.27 -8.60
N VAL A 18 -46.80 2.62 -9.77
CA VAL A 18 -45.58 2.45 -10.58
C VAL A 18 -45.03 3.80 -11.04
N CYS A 19 -45.90 4.72 -11.47
CA CYS A 19 -45.48 6.05 -11.93
C CYS A 19 -44.93 6.91 -10.76
N ARG A 20 -45.53 6.82 -9.57
CA ARG A 20 -45.06 7.50 -8.35
C ARG A 20 -43.73 6.93 -7.84
N GLN A 21 -43.53 5.61 -7.97
CA GLN A 21 -42.24 4.98 -7.71
C GLN A 21 -41.19 5.44 -8.73
N GLY A 22 -41.52 5.49 -10.03
CA GLY A 22 -40.61 5.98 -11.08
C GLY A 22 -40.21 7.45 -10.93
N LEU A 23 -41.15 8.34 -10.54
CA LEU A 23 -40.85 9.74 -10.23
C LEU A 23 -39.95 9.87 -8.99
N SER A 24 -40.22 9.08 -7.94
CA SER A 24 -39.39 9.06 -6.73
C SER A 24 -37.95 8.63 -7.04
N TRP A 25 -37.78 7.57 -7.83
CA TRP A 25 -36.47 7.13 -8.32
C TRP A 25 -35.76 8.22 -9.14
N SER A 26 -36.49 8.93 -10.01
CA SER A 26 -35.94 10.02 -10.83
C SER A 26 -35.47 11.21 -9.99
N ILE A 27 -36.24 11.57 -8.96
CA ILE A 27 -35.91 12.66 -8.01
C ILE A 27 -34.72 12.27 -7.13
N GLN A 28 -34.61 10.99 -6.75
CA GLN A 28 -33.50 10.48 -5.93
C GLN A 28 -32.18 10.42 -6.72
N VAL A 29 -32.23 10.14 -8.02
CA VAL A 29 -31.08 10.19 -8.93
C VAL A 29 -30.59 11.63 -9.14
N GLN A 30 -31.46 12.63 -9.02
CA GLN A 30 -31.13 14.06 -9.21
C GLN A 30 -30.58 14.78 -7.96
N ARG A 31 -30.49 14.13 -6.80
CA ARG A 31 -29.96 14.72 -5.55
C ARG A 31 -28.62 14.16 -5.09
N VAL A 32 -27.77 13.68 -6.00
CA VAL A 32 -26.36 13.44 -5.65
C VAL A 32 -25.65 14.80 -5.62
N SER A 33 -25.39 15.31 -4.42
CA SER A 33 -24.60 16.55 -4.25
C SER A 33 -23.25 16.41 -4.97
N VAL A 34 -22.78 17.48 -5.63
CA VAL A 34 -21.45 17.53 -6.26
C VAL A 34 -20.35 17.11 -5.28
N GLN A 35 -20.51 17.44 -4.00
CA GLN A 35 -19.60 17.03 -2.93
C GLN A 35 -19.51 15.51 -2.80
N GLU A 36 -20.64 14.81 -2.87
CA GLU A 36 -20.70 13.35 -2.77
C GLU A 36 -20.03 12.68 -3.98
N LEU A 37 -20.17 13.26 -5.17
CA LEU A 37 -19.46 12.79 -6.36
C LEU A 37 -17.94 12.95 -6.22
N ILE A 38 -17.48 14.09 -5.69
CA ILE A 38 -16.06 14.34 -5.40
C ILE A 38 -15.54 13.32 -4.37
N PHE A 39 -16.27 13.09 -3.28
CA PHE A 39 -15.87 12.10 -2.27
C PHE A 39 -15.82 10.68 -2.83
N ARG A 40 -16.75 10.30 -3.72
CA ARG A 40 -16.74 9.01 -4.40
C ARG A 40 -15.54 8.88 -5.33
N ALA A 41 -15.26 9.90 -6.13
CA ALA A 41 -14.11 9.94 -7.02
C ALA A 41 -12.79 9.84 -6.23
N LEU A 42 -12.66 10.59 -5.12
CA LEU A 42 -11.48 10.54 -4.25
C LEU A 42 -11.30 9.16 -3.59
N LYS A 43 -12.37 8.55 -3.09
CA LYS A 43 -12.31 7.20 -2.53
C LYS A 43 -11.90 6.18 -3.60
N LEU A 44 -12.46 6.28 -4.80
CA LEU A 44 -12.12 5.40 -5.92
C LEU A 44 -10.66 5.59 -6.35
N SER A 45 -10.16 6.82 -6.43
CA SER A 45 -8.76 7.09 -6.78
C SER A 45 -7.80 6.54 -5.72
N VAL A 46 -8.11 6.72 -4.43
CA VAL A 46 -7.32 6.14 -3.34
C VAL A 46 -7.37 4.61 -3.39
N LEU A 47 -8.53 4.01 -3.68
CA LEU A 47 -8.67 2.56 -3.83
C LEU A 47 -7.83 2.03 -5.00
N LEU A 48 -7.87 2.66 -6.17
CA LEU A 48 -7.03 2.30 -7.30
C LEU A 48 -5.53 2.42 -6.97
N LEU A 49 -5.13 3.48 -6.26
CA LEU A 49 -3.75 3.64 -5.80
C LEU A 49 -3.35 2.53 -4.82
N CYS A 50 -4.25 2.08 -3.94
CA CYS A 50 -3.96 0.95 -3.07
C CYS A 50 -3.86 -0.37 -3.84
N LEU A 51 -4.73 -0.61 -4.83
CA LEU A 51 -4.72 -1.84 -5.64
C LEU A 51 -3.47 -1.99 -6.51
N THR A 52 -2.80 -0.90 -6.87
CA THR A 52 -1.58 -0.90 -7.69
C THR A 52 -0.29 -1.07 -6.88
N ARG A 53 -0.37 -1.06 -5.53
CA ARG A 53 0.80 -1.15 -4.65
C ARG A 53 0.81 -2.50 -3.94
N LEU A 54 2.00 -3.08 -3.82
CA LEU A 54 2.21 -4.33 -3.11
C LEU A 54 2.39 -4.05 -1.61
N PHE A 55 1.58 -4.70 -0.79
CA PHE A 55 1.69 -4.67 0.66
C PHE A 55 2.46 -5.92 1.12
N VAL A 56 3.56 -5.71 1.84
CA VAL A 56 4.36 -6.83 2.36
C VAL A 56 4.75 -6.57 3.80
N SER A 57 4.67 -7.60 4.63
CA SER A 57 5.17 -7.56 6.01
C SER A 57 6.62 -8.03 6.08
N THR A 58 7.42 -7.38 6.92
CA THR A 58 8.78 -7.84 7.23
C THR A 58 8.76 -8.91 8.32
N TYR A 59 9.44 -10.03 8.04
CA TYR A 59 9.56 -11.14 9.00
C TYR A 59 10.89 -11.14 9.76
N SER A 60 11.93 -10.48 9.23
CA SER A 60 13.28 -10.37 9.82
C SER A 60 13.57 -8.95 10.32
N GLY A 61 14.53 -8.84 11.25
CA GLY A 61 15.08 -7.57 11.74
C GLY A 61 16.34 -7.11 10.99
N SER A 62 16.54 -7.56 9.74
CA SER A 62 17.75 -7.25 8.96
C SER A 62 17.79 -5.80 8.46
N MET A 63 16.66 -5.11 8.45
CA MET A 63 16.52 -3.71 8.05
C MET A 63 16.35 -2.75 9.24
N GLU A 64 16.60 -3.24 10.47
CA GLU A 64 16.57 -2.39 11.66
C GLU A 64 17.76 -1.41 11.67
N PRO A 65 17.60 -0.20 12.23
CA PRO A 65 16.43 0.33 12.94
C PRO A 65 15.37 1.01 12.06
N VAL A 66 15.65 1.17 10.75
CA VAL A 66 14.82 1.94 9.81
C VAL A 66 13.47 1.25 9.58
N ILE A 67 13.50 -0.06 9.30
CA ILE A 67 12.33 -0.90 9.13
C ILE A 67 12.37 -1.97 10.21
N LYS A 68 11.33 -2.01 11.04
CA LYS A 68 11.22 -2.97 12.13
C LYS A 68 10.51 -4.23 11.67
N ARG A 69 10.72 -5.32 12.41
CA ARG A 69 9.96 -6.55 12.22
C ARG A 69 8.45 -6.29 12.44
N GLY A 70 7.64 -6.74 11.49
CA GLY A 70 6.17 -6.54 11.52
C GLY A 70 5.70 -5.22 10.90
N ASP A 71 6.61 -4.42 10.33
CA ASP A 71 6.23 -3.24 9.55
C ASP A 71 5.50 -3.65 8.28
N VAL A 72 4.52 -2.83 7.88
CA VAL A 72 3.86 -2.94 6.58
C VAL A 72 4.63 -2.08 5.59
N LEU A 73 5.19 -2.72 4.58
CA LEU A 73 5.91 -2.09 3.49
C LEU A 73 4.97 -1.84 2.33
N PHE A 74 5.12 -0.65 1.77
CA PHE A 74 4.48 -0.25 0.55
C PHE A 74 5.53 -0.28 -0.56
N ALA A 75 5.35 -1.23 -1.48
CA ALA A 75 6.27 -1.46 -2.58
C ALA A 75 5.57 -1.32 -3.93
N SER A 76 6.29 -0.86 -4.94
CA SER A 76 5.77 -0.68 -6.30
C SER A 76 6.71 -1.32 -7.30
N ASN A 77 6.15 -2.09 -8.21
CA ASN A 77 6.86 -2.67 -9.35
C ASN A 77 6.95 -1.66 -10.52
N SER A 78 7.04 -0.36 -10.20
CA SER A 78 7.15 0.68 -11.21
C SER A 78 8.61 0.92 -11.56
N TRP A 79 9.00 0.46 -12.74
CA TRP A 79 10.32 0.70 -13.35
C TRP A 79 10.43 2.08 -14.01
N LEU A 80 9.43 2.94 -13.86
CA LEU A 80 9.42 4.30 -14.43
C LEU A 80 10.59 5.15 -13.94
N TYR A 81 11.13 4.82 -12.76
CA TYR A 81 12.30 5.47 -12.20
C TYR A 81 13.42 4.45 -12.01
N PRO A 82 14.65 4.78 -12.44
CA PRO A 82 15.79 3.90 -12.23
C PRO A 82 16.05 3.70 -10.74
N ILE A 83 16.45 2.49 -10.37
CA ILE A 83 16.91 2.16 -9.01
C ILE A 83 18.22 2.91 -8.77
N LYS A 84 18.33 3.55 -7.61
CA LYS A 84 19.53 4.28 -7.18
C LYS A 84 20.16 3.63 -5.96
N VAL A 85 21.44 3.92 -5.74
CA VAL A 85 22.11 3.55 -4.49
C VAL A 85 21.35 4.22 -3.33
N GLY A 86 21.09 3.45 -2.28
CA GLY A 86 20.26 3.86 -1.14
C GLY A 86 18.80 3.44 -1.23
N ASP A 87 18.30 3.04 -2.41
CA ASP A 87 16.93 2.52 -2.54
C ASP A 87 16.78 1.18 -1.80
N VAL A 88 15.62 0.98 -1.17
CA VAL A 88 15.26 -0.31 -0.57
C VAL A 88 14.44 -1.10 -1.59
N ILE A 89 14.93 -2.28 -1.94
CA ILE A 89 14.32 -3.12 -2.96
C ILE A 89 13.89 -4.46 -2.38
N MET A 90 12.82 -4.99 -2.96
CA MET A 90 12.33 -6.33 -2.73
C MET A 90 12.78 -7.20 -3.89
N PHE A 91 13.46 -8.30 -3.59
CA PHE A 91 13.97 -9.23 -4.60
C PHE A 91 13.73 -10.67 -4.17
N ARG A 92 13.79 -11.59 -5.12
CA ARG A 92 13.69 -13.03 -4.88
C ARG A 92 14.70 -13.77 -5.72
N THR A 93 15.65 -14.41 -5.05
CA THR A 93 16.64 -15.34 -5.62
C THR A 93 16.06 -16.74 -5.73
N LYS A 94 16.51 -17.60 -6.66
CA LYS A 94 16.04 -19.00 -6.72
C LYS A 94 16.50 -19.81 -5.50
N ALA A 95 17.57 -19.39 -4.83
CA ALA A 95 18.03 -19.98 -3.58
C ALA A 95 17.00 -19.89 -2.43
N ARG A 96 16.05 -18.94 -2.48
CA ARG A 96 15.07 -18.72 -1.41
C ARG A 96 13.67 -18.50 -1.95
N LYS A 97 12.70 -19.25 -1.42
CA LYS A 97 11.29 -19.14 -1.81
C LYS A 97 10.66 -17.79 -1.41
N ASN A 98 11.08 -17.24 -0.29
CA ASN A 98 10.49 -16.03 0.29
C ASN A 98 11.21 -14.77 -0.23
N PRO A 99 10.48 -13.70 -0.56
CA PRO A 99 11.08 -12.44 -0.97
C PRO A 99 11.86 -11.79 0.18
N ILE A 100 12.93 -11.09 -0.17
CA ILE A 100 13.85 -10.43 0.75
C ILE A 100 13.82 -8.93 0.45
N VAL A 101 13.90 -8.12 1.50
CA VAL A 101 13.89 -6.66 1.38
C VAL A 101 15.17 -6.12 1.96
N HIS A 102 16.06 -5.59 1.13
CA HIS A 102 17.32 -4.97 1.56
C HIS A 102 17.64 -3.70 0.77
N ARG A 103 18.64 -2.95 1.24
CA ARG A 103 19.07 -1.70 0.62
C ARG A 103 20.11 -1.95 -0.46
N VAL A 104 19.99 -1.25 -1.58
CA VAL A 104 21.00 -1.21 -2.63
C VAL A 104 22.19 -0.39 -2.14
N VAL A 105 23.33 -1.04 -1.98
CA VAL A 105 24.59 -0.41 -1.55
C VAL A 105 25.50 -0.06 -2.72
N LYS A 106 25.38 -0.78 -3.84
CA LYS A 106 26.20 -0.53 -5.04
C LYS A 106 25.43 -0.91 -6.29
N ILE A 107 25.64 -0.11 -7.33
CA ILE A 107 25.14 -0.39 -8.68
C ILE A 107 26.36 -0.50 -9.59
N ARG A 108 26.38 -1.51 -10.45
CA ARG A 108 27.39 -1.67 -11.49
C ARG A 108 26.70 -1.85 -12.83
N GLN A 109 27.24 -1.24 -13.87
CA GLN A 109 26.81 -1.50 -15.24
C GLN A 109 27.64 -2.63 -15.84
N LYS A 110 26.98 -3.61 -16.46
CA LYS A 110 27.59 -4.66 -17.27
C LYS A 110 28.02 -4.09 -18.64
N SER A 111 28.84 -4.83 -19.37
CA SER A 111 29.30 -4.46 -20.72
C SER A 111 28.16 -4.32 -21.74
N ASN A 112 27.04 -5.01 -21.53
CA ASN A 112 25.82 -4.91 -22.33
C ASN A 112 24.94 -3.69 -21.98
N GLY A 113 25.37 -2.85 -21.03
CA GLY A 113 24.63 -1.67 -20.58
C GLY A 113 23.61 -1.94 -19.46
N GLU A 114 23.42 -3.19 -19.03
CA GLU A 114 22.48 -3.54 -17.97
C GLU A 114 23.02 -3.21 -16.58
N ASN A 115 22.14 -2.72 -15.70
CA ASN A 115 22.50 -2.47 -14.31
C ASN A 115 22.31 -3.73 -13.47
N VAL A 116 23.31 -4.03 -12.65
CA VAL A 116 23.25 -5.04 -11.60
C VAL A 116 23.42 -4.40 -10.23
N TYR A 117 22.85 -5.04 -9.22
CA TYR A 117 22.66 -4.46 -7.90
C TYR A 117 23.35 -5.32 -6.84
N LEU A 118 24.06 -4.68 -5.91
CA LEU A 118 24.51 -5.30 -4.67
C LEU A 118 23.65 -4.76 -3.53
N THR A 119 23.08 -5.67 -2.75
CA THR A 119 22.20 -5.34 -1.64
C THR A 119 22.81 -5.74 -0.30
N LYS A 120 22.37 -5.06 0.75
CA LYS A 120 22.76 -5.33 2.13
C LYS A 120 21.61 -4.96 3.07
N GLY A 121 21.36 -5.80 4.08
CA GLY A 121 20.50 -5.44 5.20
C GLY A 121 21.14 -4.33 6.05
N ASP A 122 20.36 -3.32 6.43
CA ASP A 122 20.84 -2.18 7.23
C ASP A 122 21.51 -2.65 8.54
N ASN A 123 21.02 -3.73 9.15
CA ASN A 123 21.52 -4.34 10.38
C ASN A 123 22.52 -5.50 10.15
N ASN A 124 22.85 -5.83 8.91
CA ASN A 124 23.78 -6.92 8.61
C ASN A 124 25.23 -6.40 8.57
N ASN A 125 26.20 -7.21 9.00
CA ASN A 125 27.62 -6.85 8.91
C ASN A 125 28.19 -6.98 7.49
N PHE A 126 27.70 -7.98 6.75
CA PHE A 126 28.13 -8.29 5.39
C PHE A 126 27.04 -7.98 4.38
N ASP A 127 27.44 -7.79 3.13
CA ASP A 127 26.50 -7.72 2.00
C ASP A 127 25.88 -9.08 1.70
N ASP A 128 24.82 -9.06 0.89
CA ASP A 128 24.00 -10.24 0.61
C ASP A 128 24.68 -11.23 -0.36
N SER A 129 25.83 -10.89 -0.94
CA SER A 129 26.57 -11.80 -1.81
C SER A 129 27.15 -13.00 -1.05
N HIS A 130 27.21 -12.92 0.29
CA HIS A 130 27.70 -13.96 1.17
C HIS A 130 26.51 -14.66 1.89
N GLY A 131 25.85 -15.59 1.20
CA GLY A 131 24.89 -16.53 1.81
C GLY A 131 23.40 -16.21 1.63
N ILE A 132 23.07 -15.12 0.94
CA ILE A 132 21.68 -14.85 0.52
C ILE A 132 21.49 -15.13 -0.96
N TYR A 133 22.43 -14.72 -1.82
CA TYR A 133 22.39 -15.02 -3.24
C TYR A 133 22.66 -16.48 -3.55
N GLU A 134 22.38 -16.88 -4.80
CA GLU A 134 22.70 -18.21 -5.29
C GLU A 134 24.22 -18.49 -5.26
N PRO A 135 24.65 -19.76 -5.10
CA PRO A 135 26.06 -20.10 -5.18
C PRO A 135 26.69 -19.60 -6.49
N GLY A 136 27.72 -18.73 -6.38
CA GLY A 136 28.40 -18.12 -7.52
C GLY A 136 27.79 -16.79 -8.01
N GLN A 137 26.59 -16.42 -7.54
CA GLN A 137 25.98 -15.13 -7.83
C GLN A 137 26.52 -14.04 -6.89
N ARG A 138 27.14 -13.00 -7.46
CA ARG A 138 27.66 -11.85 -6.69
C ARG A 138 26.82 -10.59 -6.80
N TRP A 139 25.94 -10.53 -7.79
CA TRP A 139 25.11 -9.36 -8.10
C TRP A 139 23.70 -9.82 -8.46
N LEU A 140 22.71 -9.05 -8.06
CA LEU A 140 21.33 -9.23 -8.47
C LEU A 140 21.12 -8.62 -9.85
N GLU A 141 20.40 -9.35 -10.69
CA GLU A 141 19.96 -8.85 -11.99
C GLU A 141 18.63 -8.12 -11.85
N LYS A 142 18.19 -7.45 -12.91
CA LYS A 142 16.93 -6.68 -12.86
C LYS A 142 15.73 -7.62 -12.67
N GLU A 143 15.84 -8.83 -13.18
CA GLU A 143 14.84 -9.90 -13.18
C GLU A 143 14.60 -10.46 -11.77
N ASP A 144 15.61 -10.41 -10.91
CA ASP A 144 15.50 -10.85 -9.51
C ASP A 144 14.72 -9.84 -8.66
N VAL A 145 14.69 -8.57 -9.10
CA VAL A 145 14.05 -7.48 -8.36
C VAL A 145 12.56 -7.45 -8.65
N LEU A 146 11.75 -7.56 -7.60
CA LEU A 146 10.29 -7.62 -7.69
C LEU A 146 9.65 -6.23 -7.58
N ALA A 147 10.17 -5.38 -6.69
CA ALA A 147 9.59 -4.06 -6.44
C ALA A 147 10.57 -3.17 -5.67
N ARG A 148 10.36 -1.85 -5.77
CA ARG A 148 11.02 -0.87 -4.89
C ARG A 148 10.10 -0.48 -3.75
N VAL A 149 10.63 -0.49 -2.53
CA VAL A 149 9.94 -0.02 -1.33
C VAL A 149 10.08 1.49 -1.26
N PHE A 150 8.95 2.19 -1.29
CA PHE A 150 8.94 3.65 -1.19
C PHE A 150 8.62 4.09 0.24
N TRP A 151 7.73 3.40 0.94
CA TRP A 151 7.25 3.81 2.27
C TRP A 151 7.10 2.57 3.17
N SER A 152 7.33 2.75 4.47
CA SER A 152 6.98 1.77 5.49
C SER A 152 6.11 2.38 6.57
N VAL A 153 5.21 1.56 7.12
CA VAL A 153 4.34 1.95 8.21
C VAL A 153 4.55 0.98 9.35
N LEU A 154 5.03 1.52 10.47
CA LEU A 154 5.14 0.80 11.72
C LEU A 154 3.76 0.74 12.39
N ILE A 155 3.26 -0.48 12.56
CA ILE A 155 2.05 -0.75 13.35
C ILE A 155 2.48 -0.85 14.81
N LEU A 156 2.30 0.24 15.57
CA LEU A 156 2.54 0.22 17.00
C LEU A 156 1.37 -0.50 17.68
N ASN A 157 1.59 -1.75 18.11
CA ASN A 157 0.73 -2.33 19.13
C ASN A 157 1.04 -1.59 20.44
N THR A 158 0.01 -1.09 21.10
CA THR A 158 0.06 -0.12 22.20
C THR A 158 0.82 -0.64 23.43
N LYS A 159 2.16 -0.60 23.45
CA LYS A 159 3.04 -0.56 24.64
C LYS A 159 4.49 -0.17 24.26
N ILE A 160 4.70 0.98 23.62
CA ILE A 160 6.06 1.54 23.53
C ILE A 160 6.14 2.77 24.43
N LYS A 161 6.90 2.63 25.53
CA LYS A 161 7.54 3.75 26.22
C LYS A 161 8.41 4.43 25.16
N GLN A 162 7.96 5.57 24.63
CA GLN A 162 8.78 6.40 23.76
C GLN A 162 10.01 6.81 24.57
N SER A 163 11.18 6.25 24.24
CA SER A 163 12.44 6.92 24.53
C SER A 163 12.63 7.94 23.42
N PRO A 164 12.61 9.25 23.71
CA PRO A 164 12.80 10.27 22.70
C PRO A 164 14.30 10.32 22.38
N ARG A 165 14.78 9.48 21.47
CA ARG A 165 16.07 9.76 20.83
C ARG A 165 15.83 10.84 19.78
N LYS A 166 16.46 12.00 19.99
CA LYS A 166 16.50 13.12 19.06
C LYS A 166 17.07 12.64 17.72
N CYS A 167 16.19 12.36 16.76
CA CYS A 167 16.56 12.28 15.35
C CYS A 167 15.82 13.41 14.64
N ASN A 168 16.55 14.48 14.34
CA ASN A 168 16.05 15.59 13.54
C ASN A 168 15.73 15.05 12.14
N PHE A 169 14.56 15.38 11.57
CA PHE A 169 14.02 14.92 10.27
C PHE A 169 13.10 13.69 10.25
N PHE A 170 12.16 13.56 11.18
CA PHE A 170 10.93 12.78 10.93
C PHE A 170 9.72 13.71 10.70
N CYS A 171 9.13 13.66 9.51
CA CYS A 171 7.75 14.10 9.32
C CYS A 171 6.83 13.06 9.97
N HIS A 172 6.53 13.25 11.26
CA HIS A 172 5.53 12.47 11.98
C HIS A 172 4.12 12.81 11.47
N LEU A 173 3.70 12.23 10.35
CA LEU A 173 2.28 12.16 10.00
C LEU A 173 1.65 11.01 10.80
N ALA A 174 1.41 11.28 12.09
CA ALA A 174 0.63 10.38 12.94
C ALA A 174 -0.86 10.63 12.65
N PHE A 175 -1.45 9.84 11.75
CA PHE A 175 -2.90 9.82 11.57
C PHE A 175 -3.50 8.86 12.59
N PRO A 176 -4.35 9.33 13.53
CA PRO A 176 -5.10 8.43 14.38
C PRO A 176 -6.19 7.75 13.55
N VAL A 177 -5.96 6.50 13.12
CA VAL A 177 -7.05 5.68 12.57
C VAL A 177 -7.77 5.05 13.75
N GLN A 178 -8.92 5.61 14.10
CA GLN A 178 -9.82 5.05 15.11
C GLN A 178 -10.60 3.89 14.48
N ILE A 179 -10.14 2.66 14.68
CA ILE A 179 -10.90 1.46 14.30
C ILE A 179 -11.87 1.17 15.46
N LYS A 180 -13.17 1.43 15.26
CA LYS A 180 -14.21 1.05 16.22
C LYS A 180 -14.28 -0.48 16.30
N THR A 181 -13.59 -1.05 17.26
CA THR A 181 -13.88 -2.38 17.81
C THR A 181 -14.33 -2.21 19.25
N ASN A 182 -15.12 -3.15 19.77
CA ASN A 182 -15.74 -3.08 21.11
C ASN A 182 -14.74 -2.95 22.28
N ASN A 183 -13.43 -2.99 22.00
CA ASN A 183 -12.36 -2.60 22.91
C ASN A 183 -11.53 -1.50 22.21
N VAL A 184 -11.66 -0.26 22.66
CA VAL A 184 -10.97 0.90 22.05
C VAL A 184 -9.46 0.75 22.23
N LYS A 185 -8.77 0.20 21.22
CA LYS A 185 -7.31 0.26 21.10
C LYS A 185 -7.00 1.32 20.04
N THR A 186 -6.45 2.45 20.45
CA THR A 186 -5.96 3.47 19.52
C THR A 186 -4.68 2.95 18.86
N LEU A 187 -4.76 2.64 17.56
CA LEU A 187 -3.58 2.27 16.77
C LEU A 187 -2.85 3.54 16.33
N HIS A 188 -1.59 3.69 16.73
CA HIS A 188 -0.72 4.75 16.23
C HIS A 188 0.10 4.22 15.06
N PHE A 189 0.01 4.90 13.92
CA PHE A 189 0.82 4.61 12.75
C PHE A 189 1.99 5.58 12.68
N LEU A 190 3.19 5.06 12.50
CA LEU A 190 4.37 5.87 12.20
C LEU A 190 4.79 5.58 10.76
N ILE A 191 4.68 6.60 9.91
CA ILE A 191 5.12 6.55 8.52
C ILE A 191 6.61 6.86 8.45
N ARG A 192 7.38 6.03 7.75
CA ARG A 192 8.82 6.21 7.54
C ARG A 192 9.16 6.15 6.06
N TYR A 193 10.08 7.01 5.65
CA TYR A 193 10.68 6.98 4.32
C TYR A 193 11.99 6.19 4.40
N PRO A 194 12.14 5.09 3.65
CA PRO A 194 13.31 4.23 3.70
C PRO A 194 14.54 4.86 3.06
N SER A 195 14.40 5.81 2.13
CA SER A 195 15.50 6.38 1.33
C SER A 195 16.35 7.45 2.04
N ILE A 196 15.99 7.88 3.25
CA ILE A 196 16.70 8.94 3.97
C ILE A 196 17.55 8.28 5.08
N VAL A 197 18.78 7.95 4.75
CA VAL A 197 19.83 7.59 5.71
C VAL A 197 21.07 8.37 5.30
N PHE A 198 21.48 9.33 6.12
CA PHE A 198 22.79 9.99 6.04
C PHE A 198 23.78 9.20 6.91
#